data_AF-A0A969KR06-F1
#
_entry.id   AF-A0A969KR06-F1
#
_cell.length_a   1.000
_cell.length_b   1.000
_cell.length_c   1.000
_cell.angle_alpha   90.00
_cell.angle_beta   90.00
_cell.angle_gamma   90.00
#
_symmetry.space_group_name_H-M   'P 1'
#
loop_
_entity.id
_entity.type
_entity.pdbx_description
1 polymer ?
#
loop_
_entity_poly.entity_id
_entity_poly.type
_entity_poly.pdbx_seq_one_letter_code
_entity_poly.pdbx_strand_id
1 'polypeptide(L)'
;MRDANLNHATLKAANLQEASLYGTVLRSADLTNANLRSADLRYADLTHANLQGADLTNAQLEFAIMPDGKTYSGNWQWHLAEPNH
;
A
#
# COMPACT_ATOMS: atom_id res chain seq x y z
N MET A 1 1.41 2.80 13.53
CA MET A 1 0.27 2.07 14.12
C MET A 1 0.34 0.65 13.56
N ARG A 2 0.50 -0.37 14.38
CA ARG A 2 0.41 -1.76 13.92
C ARG A 2 -1.06 -2.21 14.02
N ASP A 3 -1.57 -2.82 12.96
CA ASP A 3 -2.90 -3.45 12.93
C ASP A 3 -4.08 -2.51 13.22
N ALA A 4 -3.91 -1.20 12.95
CA ALA A 4 -5.00 -0.24 13.09
C ALA A 4 -6.08 -0.47 12.02
N ASN A 5 -7.34 -0.44 12.46
CA ASN A 5 -8.50 -0.46 11.58
C ASN A 5 -8.90 0.98 11.24
N LEU A 6 -8.66 1.35 9.99
CA LEU A 6 -8.95 2.65 9.38
C LEU A 6 -9.91 2.49 8.19
N ASN A 7 -10.78 1.48 8.24
CA ASN A 7 -11.80 1.28 7.21
C ASN A 7 -12.65 2.53 7.05
N HIS A 8 -12.90 2.93 5.81
CA HIS A 8 -13.66 4.14 5.46
C HIS A 8 -13.09 5.46 6.03
N ALA A 9 -11.84 5.45 6.52
CA ALA A 9 -11.22 6.66 7.04
C ALA A 9 -11.07 7.71 5.93
N THR A 10 -11.34 8.97 6.27
CA THR A 10 -11.03 10.12 5.41
C THR A 10 -9.64 10.63 5.75
N LEU A 11 -8.66 10.30 4.92
CA LEU A 11 -7.24 10.68 5.02
C LEU A 11 -6.80 11.54 3.82
N LYS A 12 -7.77 12.20 3.17
CA LYS A 12 -7.54 13.08 2.03
C LYS A 12 -6.53 14.18 2.39
N ALA A 13 -5.52 14.33 1.54
CA ALA A 13 -4.42 15.27 1.72
C ALA A 13 -3.66 15.13 3.06
N ALA A 14 -3.79 14.00 3.75
CA ALA A 14 -3.06 13.76 5.00
C ALA A 14 -1.56 13.65 4.73
N ASN A 15 -0.74 14.18 5.64
CA ASN A 15 0.70 13.95 5.64
C ASN A 15 1.01 12.68 6.45
N LEU A 16 1.28 11.59 5.74
CA LEU A 16 1.63 10.27 6.26
C LEU A 16 3.05 9.87 5.82
N GLN A 17 3.89 10.86 5.51
CA GLN A 17 5.29 10.63 5.18
C GLN A 17 5.98 9.86 6.32
N GLU A 18 6.72 8.81 5.97
CA GLU A 18 7.45 7.93 6.90
C GLU A 18 6.55 7.26 7.97
N ALA A 19 5.23 7.29 7.78
CA ALA A 19 4.30 6.67 8.70
C ALA A 19 4.46 5.15 8.67
N SER A 20 4.45 4.53 9.86
CA SER A 20 4.32 3.08 9.99
C SER A 20 2.84 2.70 9.91
N LEU A 21 2.44 2.18 8.74
CA LEU A 21 1.10 1.66 8.41
C LEU A 21 1.15 0.14 8.16
N TYR A 22 2.18 -0.52 8.68
CA TYR A 22 2.39 -1.95 8.59
C TYR A 22 1.15 -2.73 9.08
N GLY A 23 0.62 -3.61 8.22
CA GLY A 23 -0.52 -4.46 8.55
C GLY A 23 -1.85 -3.71 8.81
N THR A 24 -1.92 -2.42 8.51
CA THR A 24 -3.16 -1.65 8.75
C THR A 24 -4.27 -2.02 7.77
N VAL A 25 -5.52 -1.91 8.22
CA VAL A 25 -6.70 -2.14 7.39
C VAL A 25 -7.25 -0.79 6.94
N LEU A 26 -7.13 -0.49 5.65
CA LEU A 26 -7.49 0.77 5.00
C LEU A 26 -8.57 0.56 3.93
N ARG A 27 -9.44 -0.45 4.12
CA ARG A 27 -10.46 -0.79 3.12
C ARG A 27 -11.38 0.39 2.90
N SER A 28 -11.60 0.74 1.62
CA SER A 28 -12.45 1.87 1.22
C SER A 28 -12.05 3.22 1.85
N ALA A 29 -10.82 3.39 2.30
CA ALA A 29 -10.33 4.67 2.81
C ALA A 29 -10.14 5.68 1.67
N ASP A 30 -10.37 6.96 1.95
CA ASP A 30 -10.06 8.05 1.02
C ASP A 30 -8.66 8.60 1.33
N LEU A 31 -7.69 8.26 0.48
CA LEU A 31 -6.29 8.71 0.53
C LEU A 31 -5.98 9.69 -0.61
N THR A 32 -7.00 10.32 -1.20
CA THR A 32 -6.82 11.26 -2.31
C THR A 32 -5.82 12.36 -1.94
N ASN A 33 -4.80 12.58 -2.77
CA ASN A 33 -3.71 13.55 -2.55
C ASN A 33 -2.91 13.36 -1.24
N ALA A 34 -2.98 12.20 -0.58
CA ALA A 34 -2.19 11.95 0.62
C ALA A 34 -0.69 11.87 0.31
N ASN A 35 0.14 12.39 1.21
CA ASN A 35 1.60 12.20 1.15
C ASN A 35 1.95 10.90 1.91
N LEU A 36 2.31 9.84 1.19
CA LEU A 36 2.71 8.54 1.72
C LEU A 36 4.19 8.24 1.42
N ARG A 37 4.99 9.29 1.19
CA ARG A 37 6.41 9.13 0.84
C ARG A 37 7.14 8.36 1.94
N SER A 38 7.92 7.35 1.56
CA SER A 38 8.66 6.50 2.49
C SER A 38 7.81 5.83 3.58
N ALA A 39 6.47 5.78 3.43
CA ALA A 39 5.60 5.11 4.38
C ALA A 39 5.78 3.58 4.31
N ASP A 40 5.66 2.91 5.45
CA ASP A 40 5.66 1.45 5.53
C ASP A 40 4.22 0.94 5.44
N LEU A 41 3.81 0.50 4.25
CA LEU A 41 2.49 -0.07 3.94
C LEU A 41 2.56 -1.59 3.76
N ARG A 42 3.64 -2.25 4.17
CA ARG A 42 3.77 -3.70 4.02
C ARG A 42 2.63 -4.42 4.73
N TYR A 43 2.07 -5.42 4.08
CA TYR A 43 0.89 -6.17 4.55
C TYR A 43 -0.38 -5.33 4.78
N ALA A 44 -0.42 -4.05 4.37
CA ALA A 44 -1.62 -3.25 4.52
C ALA A 44 -2.73 -3.71 3.56
N ASP A 45 -3.98 -3.57 3.97
CA ASP A 45 -5.14 -3.87 3.12
C ASP A 45 -5.78 -2.56 2.61
N LEU A 46 -5.48 -2.20 1.36
CA LEU A 46 -5.99 -1.02 0.67
C LEU A 46 -7.18 -1.35 -0.25
N THR A 47 -7.86 -2.49 -0.07
CA THR A 47 -8.95 -2.91 -0.98
C THR A 47 -10.00 -1.81 -1.11
N HIS A 48 -10.33 -1.39 -2.34
CA HIS A 48 -11.22 -0.26 -2.65
C HIS A 48 -10.79 1.12 -2.13
N ALA A 49 -9.57 1.31 -1.61
CA ALA A 49 -9.09 2.61 -1.18
C ALA A 49 -8.89 3.56 -2.38
N ASN A 50 -9.20 4.84 -2.22
CA ASN A 50 -8.95 5.85 -3.25
C ASN A 50 -7.56 6.46 -3.07
N LEU A 51 -6.62 6.11 -3.95
CA LEU A 51 -5.24 6.63 -3.97
C LEU A 51 -5.03 7.71 -5.04
N GLN A 52 -6.09 8.31 -5.60
CA GLN A 52 -5.95 9.32 -6.65
C GLN A 52 -5.04 10.47 -6.19
N GLY A 53 -3.93 10.69 -6.90
CA GLY A 53 -2.99 11.77 -6.60
C GLY A 53 -2.14 11.56 -5.33
N ALA A 54 -2.23 10.41 -4.67
CA ALA A 54 -1.36 10.10 -3.53
C ALA A 54 0.10 9.97 -3.96
N ASP A 55 1.04 10.51 -3.18
CA ASP A 55 2.48 10.37 -3.40
C ASP A 55 3.01 9.14 -2.65
N LEU A 56 3.27 8.05 -3.39
CA LEU A 56 3.83 6.80 -2.88
C LEU A 56 5.34 6.67 -3.11
N THR A 57 6.05 7.77 -3.40
CA THR A 57 7.50 7.73 -3.67
C THR A 57 8.24 7.07 -2.51
N ASN A 58 9.03 6.02 -2.80
CA ASN A 58 9.76 5.21 -1.82
C ASN A 58 8.90 4.49 -0.76
N ALA A 59 7.57 4.44 -0.91
CA ALA A 59 6.73 3.67 0.01
C ALA A 59 7.02 2.16 -0.11
N GLN A 60 7.01 1.46 1.02
CA GLN A 60 7.17 0.02 1.09
C GLN A 60 5.79 -0.65 0.97
N LEU A 61 5.55 -1.36 -0.12
CA LEU A 61 4.23 -1.95 -0.45
C LEU A 61 4.26 -3.48 -0.48
N GLU A 62 5.36 -4.11 -0.09
CA GLU A 62 5.51 -5.57 -0.14
C GLU A 62 4.39 -6.26 0.64
N PHE A 63 3.73 -7.20 -0.02
CA PHE A 63 2.57 -7.94 0.46
C PHE A 63 1.32 -7.10 0.77
N ALA A 64 1.28 -5.82 0.41
CA ALA A 64 0.07 -5.02 0.53
C ALA A 64 -1.02 -5.50 -0.45
N ILE A 65 -2.28 -5.48 -0.04
CA ILE A 65 -3.42 -5.70 -0.95
C ILE A 65 -3.78 -4.34 -1.55
N MET A 66 -3.61 -4.19 -2.85
CA MET A 66 -3.84 -2.96 -3.60
C MET A 66 -5.35 -2.68 -3.77
N PRO A 67 -5.75 -1.46 -4.17
CA PRO A 67 -7.18 -1.13 -4.36
C PRO A 67 -7.94 -2.04 -5.33
N ASP A 68 -7.26 -2.68 -6.28
CA ASP A 68 -7.84 -3.67 -7.21
C ASP A 68 -7.97 -5.08 -6.61
N GLY A 69 -7.63 -5.25 -5.33
CA GLY A 69 -7.68 -6.52 -4.60
C GLY A 69 -6.47 -7.42 -4.82
N LYS A 70 -5.47 -7.02 -5.63
CA LYS A 70 -4.27 -7.83 -5.86
C LYS A 70 -3.21 -7.55 -4.81
N THR A 71 -2.50 -8.60 -4.41
CA THR A 71 -1.33 -8.44 -3.56
C THR A 71 -0.14 -7.91 -4.36
N TYR A 72 0.47 -6.82 -3.90
CA TYR A 72 1.74 -6.34 -4.41
C TYR A 72 2.86 -7.19 -3.80
N SER A 73 3.31 -8.22 -4.50
CA SER A 73 4.35 -9.11 -3.98
C SER A 73 5.75 -8.49 -3.98
N GLY A 74 5.93 -7.25 -4.46
CA GLY A 74 7.23 -6.75 -4.89
C GLY A 74 7.73 -7.52 -6.12
N ASN A 75 8.61 -6.92 -6.91
CA ASN A 75 9.23 -7.57 -8.06
C ASN A 75 10.23 -8.64 -7.58
N TRP A 76 9.75 -9.78 -7.08
CA TRP A 76 10.54 -10.99 -6.89
C TRP A 76 10.17 -12.01 -7.98
N GLN A 77 10.35 -11.64 -9.24
CA GLN A 77 10.48 -12.62 -10.32
C GLN A 77 11.94 -13.13 -10.34
N TRP A 78 12.34 -13.90 -9.33
CA TRP A 78 13.57 -14.66 -9.40
C TRP A 78 13.24 -16.04 -9.99
N HIS A 79 13.65 -16.25 -11.24
CA HIS A 79 13.70 -17.54 -11.95
C HIS A 79 12.36 -18.20 -12.38
N LEU A 80 11.86 -17.79 -13.56
CA LEU A 80 11.56 -18.77 -14.62
C LEU A 80 12.55 -18.55 -15.76
N ALA A 81 13.83 -18.80 -15.47
CA ALA A 81 14.69 -19.35 -16.50
C ALA A 81 14.37 -20.85 -16.51
N GLU A 82 13.72 -21.34 -17.55
CA GLU A 82 13.95 -22.71 -17.97
C GLU A 82 15.29 -22.72 -18.71
N PRO A 83 16.32 -23.43 -18.23
CA PRO A 83 17.47 -23.73 -19.06
C PRO A 83 17.18 -25.01 -19.88
N ASN A 84 17.39 -24.90 -21.20
CA ASN A 84 17.57 -25.98 -22.19
C ASN A 84 16.33 -26.74 -22.71
N HIS A 85 15.73 -26.28 -23.81
CA HIS A 85 16.01 -26.74 -25.19
C HIS A 85 15.29 -25.87 -26.23
#